data_AF-A0A3C0VY45-F1
#
_entry.id   AF-A0A3C0VY45-F1
#
_cell.length_a   1.000
_cell.length_b   1.000
_cell.length_c   1.000
_cell.angle_alpha   90.00
_cell.angle_beta   90.00
_cell.angle_gamma   90.00
#
_symmetry.space_group_name_H-M   'P 1'
#
loop_
_entity.id
_entity.type
_entity.pdbx_description
1 polymer ?
#
loop_
_entity_poly.entity_id
_entity_poly.type
_entity_poly.pdbx_seq_one_letter_code
_entity_poly.pdbx_strand_id
1 'polypeptide(L)'
;NKWNEDDTINYSHAKARRLPAEVLFDTIYRVTGTKSKFPGVPEGTRAAQLPDSGVKLADGFLGNLGRPVRESACECERSNELQLGPIMALISGPTVGNAISAKDNAITKLVSDMADDEKMIDELFLRVLNRHATPQEITAARKIIDEVKAEHKTAIDQLAKYEKEIEPRETARAKKRDDEIRLAKTKLEAYQMEIAPREAEADRKQKEHIAKAEQALKAYNDDLAKRLADWEGSAAKTTRWTAVELGDLKATNGSKLEKRDGNVVFASGDLKKTVYTVNADTKLSGITGVRLELLADDKLPKKGPGRNDDGNFVLTELGLKAISTGEGQGRKSTKVSFKDAKADFNQKDFDVKKAIDGKVDNSGWASHPKLSTDRTAIFIPKEKFGAEGGSRLTFSLNQNYSSNKHSIGKFRLLVTTDEKVEIGHPGDIGAILATATDKRNDDQRKRITDYFKAQDNDLAAKNKELGEAKKKRPEDPKLKELKAGLAKAEQPLSVDPKLAEFRRALELSEGQQKTIRLTAAQDIAWALINSPAFLFNR
;
A
#
# COMPACT_ATOMS: atom_id res chain seq x y z
N ASN A 1 -51.17 4.37 -55.64
CA ASN A 1 -52.10 4.48 -56.80
C ASN A 1 -53.42 5.02 -56.24
N LYS A 2 -54.17 5.89 -56.93
CA LYS A 2 -55.37 6.53 -56.34
C LYS A 2 -56.44 5.54 -55.86
N TRP A 3 -56.44 4.30 -56.39
CA TRP A 3 -57.41 3.25 -56.06
C TRP A 3 -56.99 2.35 -54.89
N ASN A 4 -55.80 2.53 -54.34
CA ASN A 4 -55.30 1.72 -53.22
C ASN A 4 -54.68 2.58 -52.11
N GLU A 5 -54.94 3.89 -52.11
CA GLU A 5 -54.36 4.89 -51.21
C GLU A 5 -54.64 4.58 -49.73
N ASP A 6 -55.79 3.99 -49.44
CA ASP A 6 -56.27 3.60 -48.11
C ASP A 6 -55.89 2.16 -47.71
N ASP A 7 -55.26 1.39 -48.61
CA ASP A 7 -54.90 0.00 -48.35
C ASP A 7 -53.67 -0.08 -47.44
N THR A 8 -53.94 -0.27 -46.15
CA THR A 8 -52.95 -0.41 -45.08
C THR A 8 -52.61 -1.87 -44.75
N ILE A 9 -53.27 -2.84 -45.37
CA ILE A 9 -53.24 -4.26 -44.98
C ILE A 9 -52.49 -5.11 -46.01
N ASN A 10 -52.68 -4.87 -47.31
CA ASN A 10 -52.13 -5.74 -48.37
C ASN A 10 -50.79 -5.26 -48.94
N TYR A 11 -50.07 -4.39 -48.23
CA TYR A 11 -48.76 -3.89 -48.64
C TYR A 11 -48.74 -3.22 -50.03
N SER A 12 -49.87 -2.60 -50.42
CA SER A 12 -50.00 -1.86 -51.67
C SER A 12 -49.03 -0.66 -51.80
N HIS A 13 -48.45 -0.24 -50.67
CA HIS A 13 -47.45 0.81 -50.54
C HIS A 13 -46.32 0.35 -49.61
N ALA A 14 -45.10 0.82 -49.89
CA ALA A 14 -43.97 0.67 -48.98
C ALA A 14 -44.21 1.53 -47.73
N LYS A 15 -44.25 0.88 -46.56
CA LYS A 15 -44.27 1.59 -45.26
C LYS A 15 -42.83 1.81 -44.83
N ALA A 16 -42.48 3.06 -44.56
CA ALA A 16 -41.15 3.40 -44.05
C ALA A 16 -40.89 2.66 -42.73
N ARG A 17 -39.78 1.92 -42.66
CA ARG A 17 -39.36 1.19 -41.45
C ARG A 17 -38.02 1.72 -40.97
N ARG A 18 -37.94 2.07 -39.68
CA ARG A 18 -36.68 2.48 -39.05
C ARG A 18 -35.68 1.33 -39.14
N LEU A 19 -34.42 1.66 -39.44
CA LEU A 19 -33.34 0.68 -39.35
C LEU A 19 -33.16 0.21 -37.89
N PRO A 20 -33.07 -1.11 -37.64
CA PRO A 20 -32.71 -1.64 -36.32
C PRO A 20 -31.37 -1.08 -35.84
N ALA A 21 -31.15 -1.02 -34.52
CA ALA A 21 -29.97 -0.39 -33.91
C ALA A 21 -28.63 -0.86 -34.52
N GLU A 22 -28.47 -2.17 -34.69
CA GLU A 22 -27.26 -2.78 -35.25
C GLU A 22 -27.08 -2.42 -36.73
N VAL A 23 -28.18 -2.48 -37.50
CA VAL A 23 -28.17 -2.15 -38.92
C VAL A 23 -27.86 -0.66 -39.11
N LEU A 24 -28.47 0.22 -38.31
CA LEU A 24 -28.21 1.65 -38.36
C LEU A 24 -26.73 1.95 -38.04
N PHE A 25 -26.19 1.33 -36.99
CA PHE A 25 -24.77 1.46 -36.66
C PHE A 25 -23.88 1.02 -37.83
N ASP A 26 -24.12 -0.19 -38.36
CA ASP A 26 -23.33 -0.74 -39.46
C ASP A 26 -23.44 0.12 -40.72
N THR A 27 -24.61 0.69 -41.00
CA THR A 27 -24.83 1.61 -42.12
C THR A 27 -24.02 2.90 -41.94
N ILE A 28 -24.01 3.51 -40.75
CA ILE A 28 -23.20 4.72 -40.46
C ILE A 28 -21.72 4.47 -40.76
N TYR A 29 -21.15 3.37 -40.26
CA TYR A 29 -19.74 3.03 -40.49
C TYR A 29 -19.48 2.62 -41.94
N ARG A 30 -20.46 2.01 -42.61
CA ARG A 30 -20.35 1.67 -44.04
C ARG A 30 -20.31 2.92 -44.92
N VAL A 31 -21.22 3.88 -44.73
CA VAL A 31 -21.30 5.09 -45.56
C VAL A 31 -20.17 6.06 -45.24
N THR A 32 -19.72 6.16 -43.98
CA THR A 32 -18.52 6.94 -43.65
C THR A 32 -17.24 6.26 -44.12
N GLY A 33 -17.24 4.92 -44.24
CA GLY A 33 -16.06 4.13 -44.58
C GLY A 33 -15.09 3.93 -43.41
N THR A 34 -15.50 4.32 -42.21
CA THR A 34 -14.72 4.17 -40.97
C THR A 34 -14.86 2.74 -40.44
N LYS A 35 -13.81 2.19 -39.84
CA LYS A 35 -13.86 0.88 -39.18
C LYS A 35 -14.53 1.00 -37.80
N SER A 36 -15.52 0.15 -37.55
CA SER A 36 -16.17 0.04 -36.24
C SER A 36 -15.20 -0.47 -35.18
N LYS A 37 -15.36 0.03 -33.94
CA LYS A 37 -14.56 -0.39 -32.79
C LYS A 37 -15.49 -0.74 -31.62
N PHE A 38 -15.54 -2.02 -31.29
CA PHE A 38 -16.29 -2.55 -30.17
C PHE A 38 -15.33 -3.15 -29.14
N PRO A 39 -15.56 -2.96 -27.82
CA PRO A 39 -14.73 -3.57 -26.79
C PRO A 39 -14.74 -5.10 -26.90
N GLY A 40 -13.56 -5.72 -26.82
CA GLY A 40 -13.42 -7.18 -26.75
C GLY A 40 -13.58 -7.95 -28.07
N VAL A 41 -13.73 -7.27 -29.22
CA VAL A 41 -13.77 -7.89 -30.55
C VAL A 41 -12.82 -7.18 -31.53
N PRO A 42 -12.38 -7.83 -32.63
CA PRO A 42 -11.49 -7.21 -33.61
C PRO A 42 -12.08 -5.94 -34.24
N GLU A 43 -11.20 -4.99 -34.62
CA GLU A 43 -11.59 -3.77 -35.35
C GLU A 43 -12.24 -4.12 -36.70
N GLY A 44 -13.33 -3.42 -37.04
CA GLY A 44 -14.13 -3.68 -38.24
C GLY A 44 -15.22 -4.74 -38.07
N THR A 45 -15.36 -5.34 -36.88
CA THR A 45 -16.49 -6.24 -36.58
C THR A 45 -17.81 -5.46 -36.67
N ARG A 46 -18.79 -6.00 -37.39
CA ARG A 46 -20.13 -5.39 -37.52
C ARG A 46 -20.93 -5.55 -36.23
N ALA A 47 -21.79 -4.57 -35.93
CA ALA A 47 -22.74 -4.65 -34.83
C ALA A 47 -23.62 -5.91 -34.92
N ALA A 48 -24.04 -6.27 -36.14
CA ALA A 48 -24.81 -7.49 -36.38
C ALA A 48 -24.03 -8.80 -36.12
N GLN A 49 -22.69 -8.75 -36.07
CA GLN A 49 -21.81 -9.90 -35.83
C GLN A 49 -21.38 -10.02 -34.37
N LEU A 50 -21.86 -9.14 -33.47
CA LEU A 50 -21.48 -9.19 -32.07
C LEU A 50 -21.96 -10.50 -31.43
N PRO A 51 -21.07 -11.21 -30.70
CA PRO A 51 -21.36 -12.53 -30.15
C PRO A 51 -22.41 -12.49 -29.03
N ASP A 52 -22.52 -11.36 -28.33
CA ASP A 52 -23.38 -11.19 -27.16
C ASP A 52 -23.97 -9.77 -27.06
N SER A 53 -25.13 -9.63 -26.39
CA SER A 53 -25.78 -8.35 -26.08
C SER A 53 -25.06 -7.55 -24.99
N GLY A 54 -24.20 -8.20 -24.19
CA GLY A 54 -23.35 -7.58 -23.17
C GLY A 54 -22.24 -6.68 -23.71
N VAL A 55 -21.90 -6.77 -25.00
CA VAL A 55 -20.95 -5.85 -25.65
C VAL A 55 -21.62 -4.48 -25.84
N LYS A 56 -21.21 -3.51 -25.01
CA LYS A 56 -21.76 -2.14 -24.97
C LYS A 56 -20.73 -1.13 -25.45
N LEU A 57 -21.20 -0.13 -26.19
CA LEU A 57 -20.44 1.07 -26.50
C LEU A 57 -20.51 2.05 -25.32
N ALA A 58 -19.49 2.86 -25.15
CA ALA A 58 -19.39 3.83 -24.04
C ALA A 58 -20.54 4.86 -24.05
N ASP A 59 -21.10 5.15 -25.21
CA ASP A 59 -22.23 6.07 -25.40
C ASP A 59 -23.61 5.39 -25.40
N GLY A 60 -23.64 4.05 -25.23
CA GLY A 60 -24.89 3.30 -25.14
C GLY A 60 -25.68 3.21 -26.45
N PHE A 61 -25.09 3.56 -27.60
CA PHE A 61 -25.79 3.70 -28.89
C PHE A 61 -26.77 2.56 -29.20
N LEU A 62 -26.29 1.31 -29.17
CA LEU A 62 -27.10 0.15 -29.55
C LEU A 62 -28.31 -0.05 -28.63
N GLY A 63 -28.14 0.14 -27.32
CA GLY A 63 -29.22 0.01 -26.35
C GLY A 63 -30.25 1.14 -26.49
N ASN A 64 -29.78 2.39 -26.62
CA ASN A 64 -30.64 3.56 -26.81
C ASN A 64 -31.51 3.44 -28.07
N LEU A 65 -31.01 2.77 -29.11
CA LEU A 65 -31.69 2.58 -30.39
C LEU A 65 -32.51 1.27 -30.44
N GLY A 66 -32.70 0.59 -29.31
CA GLY A 66 -33.64 -0.53 -29.17
C GLY A 66 -33.07 -1.93 -29.44
N ARG A 67 -31.75 -2.14 -29.33
CA ARG A 67 -31.14 -3.48 -29.38
C ARG A 67 -31.68 -4.34 -28.22
N PRO A 68 -32.23 -5.54 -28.48
CA PRO A 68 -32.70 -6.45 -27.44
C PRO A 68 -31.58 -6.86 -26.48
N VAL A 69 -31.92 -6.98 -25.19
CA VAL A 69 -31.00 -7.51 -24.17
C VAL A 69 -30.83 -9.02 -24.26
N ARG A 70 -31.71 -9.73 -24.99
CA ARG A 70 -31.67 -11.18 -25.23
C ARG A 70 -31.78 -11.99 -23.95
N GLU A 71 -32.60 -11.52 -23.01
CA GLU A 71 -32.92 -12.25 -21.78
C GLU A 71 -34.02 -13.31 -22.02
N SER A 72 -34.86 -13.10 -23.04
CA SER A 72 -35.85 -14.04 -23.55
C SER A 72 -35.78 -14.18 -25.08
N ALA A 73 -36.44 -15.22 -25.61
CA ALA A 73 -36.57 -15.43 -27.06
C ALA A 73 -37.68 -14.57 -27.71
N CYS A 74 -38.28 -13.64 -26.97
CA CYS A 74 -39.39 -12.83 -27.46
C CYS A 74 -38.90 -11.68 -28.35
N GLU A 75 -39.45 -11.55 -29.56
CA GLU A 75 -39.22 -10.39 -30.43
C GLU A 75 -39.72 -9.07 -29.78
N CYS A 76 -40.60 -9.17 -28.78
CA CYS A 76 -41.12 -8.04 -28.02
C CYS A 76 -40.06 -7.26 -27.22
N GLU A 77 -38.87 -7.82 -26.99
CA GLU A 77 -37.75 -7.08 -26.37
C GLU A 77 -37.16 -6.00 -27.28
N ARG A 78 -37.43 -6.06 -28.59
CA ARG A 78 -36.98 -5.05 -29.54
C ARG A 78 -37.93 -3.86 -29.52
N SER A 79 -37.39 -2.68 -29.22
CA SER A 79 -38.12 -1.43 -29.39
C SER A 79 -37.80 -0.78 -30.74
N ASN A 80 -38.85 -0.56 -31.53
CA ASN A 80 -38.76 0.20 -32.78
C ASN A 80 -39.25 1.65 -32.64
N GLU A 81 -39.65 2.06 -31.43
CA GLU A 81 -40.17 3.39 -31.16
C GLU A 81 -39.09 4.47 -31.23
N LEU A 82 -39.47 5.67 -31.68
CA LEU A 82 -38.60 6.83 -31.73
C LEU A 82 -38.85 7.69 -30.49
N GLN A 83 -37.84 7.77 -29.63
CA GLN A 83 -37.85 8.65 -28.48
C GLN A 83 -36.90 9.83 -28.72
N LEU A 84 -37.27 11.00 -28.19
CA LEU A 84 -36.48 12.22 -28.37
C LEU A 84 -35.05 12.08 -27.82
N GLY A 85 -34.89 11.41 -26.67
CA GLY A 85 -33.57 11.19 -26.04
C GLY A 85 -32.58 10.42 -26.94
N PRO A 86 -32.92 9.21 -27.41
CA PRO A 86 -32.12 8.45 -28.37
C PRO A 86 -31.79 9.19 -29.67
N ILE A 87 -32.69 10.01 -30.19
CA ILE A 87 -32.42 10.84 -31.38
C ILE A 87 -31.43 11.96 -31.07
N MET A 88 -31.55 12.65 -29.94
CA MET A 88 -30.55 13.64 -29.51
C MET A 88 -29.18 12.99 -29.28
N ALA A 89 -29.16 11.77 -28.74
CA ALA A 89 -27.93 10.99 -28.56
C ALA A 89 -27.32 10.54 -29.90
N LEU A 90 -28.11 10.31 -30.95
CA LEU A 90 -27.60 10.05 -32.30
C LEU A 90 -26.94 11.30 -32.90
N ILE A 91 -27.62 12.46 -32.81
CA ILE A 91 -27.20 13.73 -33.39
C ILE A 91 -25.89 14.25 -32.77
N SER A 92 -25.78 14.18 -31.45
CA SER A 92 -24.66 14.74 -30.67
C SER A 92 -23.67 13.69 -30.15
N GLY A 93 -23.95 12.40 -30.39
CA GLY A 93 -23.18 11.30 -29.82
C GLY A 93 -21.87 11.01 -30.55
N PRO A 94 -20.90 10.39 -29.85
CA PRO A 94 -19.60 10.08 -30.40
C PRO A 94 -19.66 8.99 -31.48
N THR A 95 -20.70 8.15 -31.53
CA THR A 95 -20.87 7.16 -32.61
C THR A 95 -20.86 7.78 -34.00
N VAL A 96 -21.68 8.81 -34.24
CA VAL A 96 -21.72 9.50 -35.54
C VAL A 96 -20.53 10.45 -35.68
N GLY A 97 -20.23 11.22 -34.63
CA GLY A 97 -19.13 12.19 -34.64
C GLY A 97 -17.77 11.57 -34.95
N ASN A 98 -17.42 10.45 -34.31
CA ASN A 98 -16.15 9.76 -34.55
C ASN A 98 -16.10 9.09 -35.93
N ALA A 99 -17.24 8.56 -36.42
CA ALA A 99 -17.30 7.94 -37.74
C ALA A 99 -17.03 8.96 -38.85
N ILE A 100 -17.58 10.17 -38.73
CA ILE A 100 -17.44 11.24 -39.72
C ILE A 100 -16.07 11.94 -39.61
N SER A 101 -15.55 12.14 -38.39
CA SER A 101 -14.29 12.86 -38.14
C SER A 101 -13.03 11.99 -38.26
N ALA A 102 -13.15 10.69 -38.48
CA ALA A 102 -12.01 9.80 -38.65
C ALA A 102 -11.13 10.21 -39.85
N LYS A 103 -9.81 10.28 -39.63
CA LYS A 103 -8.84 10.79 -40.62
C LYS A 103 -8.82 9.97 -41.91
N ASP A 104 -8.83 8.64 -41.82
CA ASP A 104 -8.84 7.72 -42.96
C ASP A 104 -10.24 7.13 -43.15
N ASN A 105 -11.15 7.97 -43.64
CA ASN A 105 -12.49 7.54 -44.00
C ASN A 105 -12.79 7.88 -45.46
N ALA A 106 -13.93 7.39 -45.96
CA ALA A 106 -14.29 7.58 -47.36
C ALA A 106 -14.64 9.03 -47.70
N ILE A 107 -15.09 9.83 -46.73
CA ILE A 107 -15.38 11.25 -46.92
C ILE A 107 -14.07 12.01 -47.21
N THR A 108 -13.02 11.75 -46.42
CA THR A 108 -11.68 12.33 -46.66
C THR A 108 -11.13 11.96 -48.03
N LYS A 109 -11.31 10.71 -48.47
CA LYS A 109 -10.90 10.25 -49.80
C LYS A 109 -11.68 10.94 -50.91
N LEU A 110 -13.01 11.00 -50.78
CA LEU A 110 -13.90 11.64 -51.75
C LEU A 110 -13.54 13.13 -51.94
N VAL A 111 -13.28 13.86 -50.85
CA VAL A 111 -12.85 15.27 -50.91
C VAL A 111 -11.48 15.44 -51.57
N SER A 112 -10.56 14.48 -51.38
CA SER A 112 -9.22 14.49 -51.99
C SER A 112 -9.25 14.16 -53.47
N ASP A 113 -10.10 13.22 -53.88
CA ASP A 113 -10.16 12.69 -55.24
C ASP A 113 -11.01 13.57 -56.18
N MET A 114 -11.99 14.30 -55.63
CA MET A 114 -12.92 15.12 -56.40
C MET A 114 -12.65 16.62 -56.20
N ALA A 115 -12.13 17.28 -57.25
CA ALA A 115 -11.87 18.73 -57.22
C ALA A 115 -13.13 19.60 -57.39
N ASP A 116 -14.19 19.04 -58.00
CA ASP A 116 -15.46 19.73 -58.28
C ASP A 116 -16.43 19.54 -57.11
N ASP A 117 -16.87 20.65 -56.49
CA ASP A 117 -17.74 20.63 -55.31
C ASP A 117 -19.13 20.09 -55.62
N GLU A 118 -19.69 20.32 -56.81
CA GLU A 118 -21.03 19.83 -57.15
C GLU A 118 -21.03 18.31 -57.31
N LYS A 119 -19.98 17.77 -57.94
CA LYS A 119 -19.80 16.31 -58.08
C LYS A 119 -19.48 15.64 -56.75
N MET A 120 -18.67 16.29 -55.91
CA MET A 120 -18.34 15.85 -54.55
C MET A 120 -19.63 15.74 -53.71
N ILE A 121 -20.49 16.77 -53.75
CA ILE A 121 -21.77 16.76 -53.05
C ILE A 121 -22.68 15.66 -53.60
N ASP A 122 -22.83 15.54 -54.92
CA ASP A 122 -23.68 14.50 -55.52
C ASP A 122 -23.21 13.08 -55.14
N GLU A 123 -21.90 12.83 -55.14
CA GLU A 123 -21.32 11.55 -54.71
C GLU A 123 -21.56 11.29 -53.21
N LEU A 124 -21.53 12.31 -52.35
CA LEU A 124 -21.93 12.16 -50.93
C LEU A 124 -23.40 11.75 -50.80
N PHE A 125 -24.30 12.34 -51.59
CA PHE A 125 -25.71 11.95 -51.60
C PHE A 125 -25.92 10.52 -52.10
N LEU A 126 -25.22 10.13 -53.18
CA LEU A 126 -25.23 8.74 -53.66
C LEU A 126 -24.70 7.78 -52.61
N ARG A 127 -23.62 8.16 -51.91
CA ARG A 127 -23.01 7.30 -50.90
C ARG A 127 -23.87 7.12 -49.66
N VAL A 128 -24.51 8.19 -49.18
CA VAL A 128 -25.27 8.18 -47.91
C VAL A 128 -26.72 7.79 -48.12
N LEU A 129 -27.38 8.31 -49.15
CA LEU A 129 -28.82 8.11 -49.41
C LEU A 129 -29.11 7.24 -50.64
N ASN A 130 -28.10 6.77 -51.36
CA ASN A 130 -28.26 5.93 -52.57
C ASN A 130 -29.10 6.60 -53.68
N ARG A 131 -29.00 7.93 -53.81
CA ARG A 131 -29.63 8.71 -54.89
C ARG A 131 -28.82 9.96 -55.19
N HIS A 132 -29.00 10.53 -56.38
CA HIS A 132 -28.44 11.83 -56.73
C HIS A 132 -29.04 12.97 -55.91
N ALA A 133 -28.25 14.01 -55.69
CA ALA A 133 -28.67 15.26 -55.07
C ALA A 133 -29.56 16.06 -56.03
N THR A 134 -30.59 16.70 -55.50
CA THR A 134 -31.40 17.65 -56.30
C THR A 134 -30.65 18.99 -56.46
N PRO A 135 -30.96 19.81 -57.48
CA PRO A 135 -30.32 21.12 -57.65
C PRO A 135 -30.44 22.03 -56.42
N GLN A 136 -31.58 21.95 -55.70
CA GLN A 136 -31.80 22.70 -54.47
C GLN A 136 -30.88 22.21 -53.33
N GLU A 137 -30.71 20.89 -53.19
CA GLU A 137 -29.80 20.30 -52.20
C GLU A 137 -28.33 20.63 -52.48
N ILE A 138 -27.90 20.60 -53.75
CA ILE A 138 -26.56 21.03 -54.16
C ILE A 138 -26.33 22.50 -53.79
N THR A 139 -27.30 23.37 -54.09
CA THR A 139 -27.21 24.80 -53.75
C THR A 139 -27.11 25.02 -52.24
N ALA A 140 -27.91 24.31 -51.44
CA ALA A 140 -27.86 24.39 -49.99
C ALA A 140 -26.53 23.88 -49.40
N ALA A 141 -26.02 22.75 -49.91
CA ALA A 141 -24.76 22.17 -49.48
C ALA A 141 -23.55 23.06 -49.83
N ARG A 142 -23.56 23.74 -50.99
CA ARG A 142 -22.54 24.73 -51.36
C ARG A 142 -22.51 25.91 -50.40
N LYS A 143 -23.68 26.34 -49.88
CA LYS A 143 -23.75 27.41 -48.89
C LYS A 143 -22.99 27.07 -47.60
N ILE A 144 -23.02 25.81 -47.17
CA ILE A 144 -22.27 25.35 -45.98
C ILE A 144 -20.76 25.59 -46.15
N ILE A 145 -20.22 25.37 -47.36
CA ILE A 145 -18.79 25.61 -47.67
C ILE A 145 -18.43 27.10 -47.47
N ASP A 146 -19.33 28.01 -47.85
CA ASP A 146 -19.14 29.45 -47.67
C ASP A 146 -19.37 29.90 -46.22
N GLU A 147 -20.30 29.26 -45.51
CA GLU A 147 -20.60 29.52 -44.09
C GLU A 147 -19.40 29.20 -43.19
N VAL A 148 -18.67 28.10 -43.42
CA VAL A 148 -17.45 27.76 -42.67
C VAL A 148 -16.41 28.90 -42.71
N LYS A 149 -16.31 29.63 -43.84
CA LYS A 149 -15.45 30.82 -43.96
C LYS A 149 -16.00 32.02 -43.18
N ALA A 150 -17.31 32.25 -43.24
CA ALA A 150 -17.95 33.36 -42.56
C ALA A 150 -17.95 33.19 -41.02
N GLU A 151 -18.08 31.96 -40.52
CA GLU A 151 -18.03 31.62 -39.10
C GLU A 151 -16.66 31.91 -38.48
N HIS A 152 -15.58 31.69 -39.23
CA HIS A 152 -14.23 32.04 -38.76
C HIS A 152 -14.07 33.53 -38.52
N LYS A 153 -14.55 34.37 -39.45
CA LYS A 153 -14.57 35.81 -39.27
C LYS A 153 -15.40 36.21 -38.04
N THR A 154 -16.54 35.54 -37.84
CA THR A 154 -17.39 35.76 -36.68
C THR A 154 -16.67 35.42 -35.37
N ALA A 155 -15.94 34.31 -35.31
CA ALA A 155 -15.15 33.93 -34.14
C ALA A 155 -14.04 34.95 -33.82
N ILE A 156 -13.35 35.48 -34.84
CA ILE A 156 -12.36 36.56 -34.68
C ILE A 156 -13.02 37.81 -34.11
N ASP A 157 -14.13 38.25 -34.72
CA ASP A 157 -14.81 39.49 -34.34
C ASP A 157 -15.39 39.39 -32.91
N GLN A 158 -15.93 38.21 -32.53
CA GLN A 158 -16.41 37.92 -31.18
C GLN A 158 -15.29 37.95 -30.14
N LEU A 159 -14.16 37.30 -30.41
CA LEU A 159 -13.00 37.31 -29.53
C LEU A 159 -12.47 38.74 -29.34
N ALA A 160 -12.23 39.46 -30.44
CA ALA A 160 -11.69 40.82 -30.40
C ALA A 160 -12.63 41.80 -29.68
N LYS A 161 -13.96 41.65 -29.85
CA LYS A 161 -14.95 42.42 -29.11
C LYS A 161 -14.89 42.11 -27.62
N TYR A 162 -14.89 40.83 -27.26
CA TYR A 162 -14.90 40.43 -25.86
C TYR A 162 -13.61 40.79 -25.12
N GLU A 163 -12.45 40.65 -25.78
CA GLU A 163 -11.16 41.07 -25.22
C GLU A 163 -11.16 42.56 -24.84
N LYS A 164 -11.73 43.43 -25.68
CA LYS A 164 -11.90 44.86 -25.37
C LYS A 164 -12.89 45.11 -24.23
N GLU A 165 -13.97 44.34 -24.16
CA GLU A 165 -14.98 44.48 -23.09
C GLU A 165 -14.41 44.11 -21.70
N ILE A 166 -13.54 43.10 -21.63
CA ILE A 166 -12.98 42.62 -20.36
C ILE A 166 -11.67 43.30 -19.96
N GLU A 167 -10.97 43.96 -20.88
CA GLU A 167 -9.66 44.59 -20.64
C GLU A 167 -9.64 45.49 -19.38
N PRO A 168 -10.64 46.37 -19.11
CA PRO A 168 -10.65 47.17 -17.89
C PRO A 168 -10.77 46.32 -16.62
N ARG A 169 -11.58 45.24 -16.68
CA ARG A 169 -11.77 44.31 -15.57
C ARG A 169 -10.50 43.51 -15.29
N GLU A 170 -9.85 42.99 -16.33
CA GLU A 170 -8.60 42.23 -16.18
C GLU A 170 -7.45 43.13 -15.68
N THR A 171 -7.36 44.36 -16.17
CA THR A 171 -6.40 45.36 -15.68
C THR A 171 -6.64 45.68 -14.20
N ALA A 172 -7.89 45.86 -13.80
CA ALA A 172 -8.23 46.07 -12.39
C ALA A 172 -7.91 44.85 -11.51
N ARG A 173 -8.16 43.63 -12.00
CA ARG A 173 -7.79 42.38 -11.31
C ARG A 173 -6.27 42.24 -11.15
N ALA A 174 -5.51 42.53 -12.21
CA ALA A 174 -4.05 42.49 -12.19
C ALA A 174 -3.49 43.51 -11.19
N LYS A 175 -3.95 44.76 -11.25
CA LYS A 175 -3.56 45.80 -10.29
C LYS A 175 -3.88 45.42 -8.85
N LYS A 176 -5.09 44.90 -8.59
CA LYS A 176 -5.49 44.44 -7.26
C LYS A 176 -4.56 43.33 -6.75
N ARG A 177 -4.22 42.35 -7.60
CA ARG A 177 -3.27 41.28 -7.26
C ARG A 177 -1.89 41.86 -6.90
N ASP A 178 -1.38 42.79 -7.70
CA ASP A 178 -0.07 43.39 -7.45
C ASP A 178 -0.05 44.21 -6.15
N ASP A 179 -1.14 44.92 -5.86
CA ASP A 179 -1.32 45.65 -4.60
C ASP A 179 -1.37 44.67 -3.39
N GLU A 180 -2.07 43.54 -3.54
CA GLU A 180 -2.14 42.47 -2.52
C GLU A 180 -0.77 41.81 -2.28
N ILE A 181 -0.01 41.52 -3.35
CA ILE A 181 1.36 40.98 -3.26
C ILE A 181 2.26 41.98 -2.53
N ARG A 182 2.23 43.26 -2.93
CA ARG A 182 3.03 44.30 -2.30
C ARG A 182 2.72 44.42 -0.81
N LEU A 183 1.45 44.46 -0.45
CA LEU A 183 1.02 44.53 0.95
C LEU A 183 1.46 43.28 1.74
N ALA A 184 1.31 42.09 1.16
CA ALA A 184 1.73 40.85 1.79
C ALA A 184 3.25 40.80 2.02
N LYS A 185 4.05 41.26 1.05
CA LYS A 185 5.52 41.38 1.18
C LYS A 185 5.90 42.34 2.30
N THR A 186 5.33 43.55 2.31
CA THR A 186 5.61 44.53 3.37
C THR A 186 5.25 44.00 4.77
N LYS A 187 4.10 43.31 4.91
CA LYS A 187 3.70 42.69 6.19
C LYS A 187 4.66 41.57 6.60
N LEU A 188 5.10 40.74 5.66
CA LEU A 188 6.03 39.65 5.91
C LEU A 188 7.40 40.20 6.37
N GLU A 189 7.94 41.18 5.65
CA GLU A 189 9.23 41.82 5.98
C GLU A 189 9.19 42.51 7.34
N ALA A 190 8.15 43.31 7.61
CA ALA A 190 7.98 43.97 8.90
C ALA A 190 7.92 42.96 10.06
N TYR A 191 7.16 41.88 9.89
CA TYR A 191 7.06 40.85 10.92
C TYR A 191 8.37 40.05 11.11
N GLN A 192 9.09 39.78 10.01
CA GLN A 192 10.41 39.15 10.08
C GLN A 192 11.40 40.01 10.88
N MET A 193 11.41 41.33 10.66
CA MET A 193 12.24 42.25 11.44
C MET A 193 11.84 42.28 12.92
N GLU A 194 10.53 42.24 13.22
CA GLU A 194 10.00 42.21 14.59
C GLU A 194 10.46 40.96 15.36
N ILE A 195 10.39 39.78 14.75
CA ILE A 195 10.72 38.51 15.43
C ILE A 195 12.21 38.14 15.39
N ALA A 196 13.01 38.76 14.52
CA ALA A 196 14.43 38.47 14.35
C ALA A 196 15.23 38.36 15.67
N PRO A 197 15.13 39.29 16.64
CA PRO A 197 15.87 39.16 17.91
C PRO A 197 15.40 37.96 18.75
N ARG A 198 14.09 37.69 18.77
CA ARG A 198 13.51 36.55 19.51
C ARG A 198 13.94 35.22 18.89
N GLU A 199 13.96 35.13 17.57
CA GLU A 199 14.39 33.93 16.85
C GLU A 199 15.89 33.67 17.04
N ALA A 200 16.72 34.72 16.98
CA ALA A 200 18.16 34.63 17.24
C ALA A 200 18.47 34.18 18.67
N GLU A 201 17.75 34.71 19.66
CA GLU A 201 17.89 34.29 21.06
C GLU A 201 17.50 32.82 21.25
N ALA A 202 16.40 32.38 20.64
CA ALA A 202 15.97 31.00 20.72
C ALA A 202 16.92 30.03 19.98
N ASP A 203 17.56 30.46 18.89
CA ASP A 203 18.61 29.70 18.20
C ASP A 203 19.87 29.59 19.06
N ARG A 204 20.25 30.68 19.74
CA ARG A 204 21.34 30.68 20.70
C ARG A 204 21.06 29.70 21.85
N LYS A 205 19.89 29.75 22.46
CA LYS A 205 19.47 28.81 23.52
C LYS A 205 19.51 27.36 23.06
N GLN A 206 19.04 27.08 21.83
CA GLN A 206 19.11 25.72 21.29
C GLN A 206 20.56 25.26 21.11
N LYS A 207 21.45 26.10 20.56
CA LYS A 207 22.88 25.77 20.42
C LYS A 207 23.53 25.51 21.77
N GLU A 208 23.24 26.32 22.77
CA GLU A 208 23.73 26.11 24.14
C GLU A 208 23.22 24.81 24.76
N HIS A 209 21.95 24.48 24.53
CA HIS A 209 21.36 23.23 25.01
C HIS A 209 22.01 22.01 24.35
N ILE A 210 22.23 22.05 23.03
CA ILE A 210 22.96 21.01 22.30
C ILE A 210 24.38 20.87 22.86
N ALA A 211 25.12 21.98 23.02
CA ALA A 211 26.49 21.95 23.53
C ALA A 211 26.55 21.35 24.94
N LYS A 212 25.60 21.70 25.83
CA LYS A 212 25.49 21.11 27.17
C LYS A 212 25.19 19.61 27.13
N ALA A 213 24.28 19.17 26.27
CA ALA A 213 23.94 17.75 26.12
C ALA A 213 25.12 16.94 25.56
N GLU A 214 25.85 17.50 24.57
CA GLU A 214 27.06 16.89 24.03
C GLU A 214 28.18 16.81 25.07
N GLN A 215 28.39 17.86 25.85
CA GLN A 215 29.35 17.86 26.95
C GLN A 215 28.99 16.83 28.03
N ALA A 216 27.71 16.71 28.39
CA ALA A 216 27.24 15.72 29.36
C ALA A 216 27.44 14.28 28.85
N LEU A 217 27.20 14.02 27.56
CA LEU A 217 27.44 12.72 26.95
C LEU A 217 28.94 12.41 26.88
N LYS A 218 29.77 13.41 26.54
CA LYS A 218 31.23 13.27 26.57
C LYS A 218 31.73 12.94 27.97
N ALA A 219 31.31 13.69 28.99
CA ALA A 219 31.69 13.43 30.38
C ALA A 219 31.27 12.02 30.85
N TYR A 220 30.07 11.56 30.46
CA TYR A 220 29.65 10.18 30.72
C TYR A 220 30.59 9.16 30.06
N ASN A 221 30.96 9.38 28.79
CA ASN A 221 31.83 8.49 28.04
C ASN A 221 33.27 8.48 28.56
N ASP A 222 33.78 9.63 29.03
CA ASP A 222 35.11 9.75 29.66
C ASP A 222 35.19 8.87 30.93
N ASP A 223 34.09 8.76 31.69
CA ASP A 223 33.96 7.91 32.89
C ASP A 223 33.51 6.47 32.61
N LEU A 224 33.27 6.09 31.34
CA LEU A 224 32.66 4.81 30.98
C LEU A 224 33.44 3.61 31.51
N ALA A 225 34.77 3.64 31.42
CA ALA A 225 35.62 2.53 31.88
C ALA A 225 35.48 2.29 33.38
N LYS A 226 35.41 3.38 34.17
CA LYS A 226 35.20 3.30 35.62
C LYS A 226 33.80 2.78 35.96
N ARG A 227 32.77 3.31 35.30
CA ARG A 227 31.37 2.87 35.48
C ARG A 227 31.17 1.40 35.13
N LEU A 228 31.81 0.96 34.04
CA LEU A 228 31.81 -0.44 33.64
C LEU A 228 32.48 -1.31 34.71
N ALA A 229 33.65 -0.92 35.23
CA ALA A 229 34.33 -1.67 36.29
C ALA A 229 33.50 -1.77 37.59
N ASP A 230 32.89 -0.66 38.02
CA ASP A 230 32.01 -0.62 39.19
C ASP A 230 30.78 -1.53 39.00
N TRP A 231 30.16 -1.45 37.81
CA TRP A 231 29.04 -2.32 37.44
C TRP A 231 29.46 -3.79 37.41
N GLU A 232 30.58 -4.14 36.78
CA GLU A 232 31.11 -5.50 36.71
C GLU A 232 31.34 -6.09 38.11
N GLY A 233 31.86 -5.30 39.05
CA GLY A 233 32.06 -5.72 40.44
C GLY A 233 30.76 -6.07 41.16
N SER A 234 29.65 -5.40 40.82
CA SER A 234 28.31 -5.74 41.32
C SER A 234 27.67 -6.90 40.55
N ALA A 235 27.84 -6.94 39.23
CA ALA A 235 27.30 -7.94 38.31
C ALA A 235 27.91 -9.33 38.53
N ALA A 236 29.18 -9.38 38.94
CA ALA A 236 29.87 -10.60 39.31
C ALA A 236 29.31 -11.26 40.59
N LYS A 237 28.54 -10.53 41.42
CA LYS A 237 27.93 -11.05 42.65
C LYS A 237 26.54 -11.69 42.44
N THR A 238 26.12 -11.86 41.18
CA THR A 238 24.87 -12.56 40.85
C THR A 238 25.03 -14.08 40.94
N THR A 239 23.91 -14.80 40.94
CA THR A 239 23.89 -16.27 40.98
C THR A 239 24.74 -16.88 39.88
N ARG A 240 25.66 -17.77 40.26
CA ARG A 240 26.52 -18.49 39.32
C ARG A 240 25.77 -19.70 38.77
N TRP A 241 25.60 -19.71 37.46
CA TRP A 241 24.92 -20.77 36.73
C TRP A 241 25.93 -21.67 36.02
N THR A 242 25.83 -22.98 36.26
CA THR A 242 26.67 -24.00 35.64
C THR A 242 25.83 -24.77 34.61
N ALA A 243 26.29 -24.81 33.36
CA ALA A 243 25.63 -25.60 32.33
C ALA A 243 25.70 -27.10 32.66
N VAL A 244 24.60 -27.81 32.45
CA VAL A 244 24.59 -29.28 32.62
C VAL A 244 25.23 -29.96 31.40
N GLU A 245 25.85 -31.12 31.60
CA GLU A 245 26.43 -31.90 30.51
C GLU A 245 25.31 -32.67 29.79
N LEU A 246 25.00 -32.31 28.54
CA LEU A 246 23.88 -32.91 27.82
C LEU A 246 24.14 -34.39 27.48
N GLY A 247 23.24 -35.26 27.92
CA GLY A 247 23.11 -36.68 27.58
C GLY A 247 22.05 -36.91 26.49
N ASP A 248 21.30 -38.01 26.57
CA ASP A 248 20.30 -38.34 25.54
C ASP A 248 19.19 -37.28 25.42
N LEU A 249 18.81 -36.97 24.18
CA LEU A 249 17.73 -36.04 23.84
C LEU A 249 16.63 -36.80 23.09
N LYS A 250 15.37 -36.63 23.50
CA LYS A 250 14.20 -37.23 22.82
C LYS A 250 13.06 -36.23 22.71
N ALA A 251 12.29 -36.32 21.63
CA ALA A 251 11.05 -35.58 21.45
C ALA A 251 9.92 -36.55 21.11
N THR A 252 8.77 -36.45 21.79
CA THR A 252 7.66 -37.40 21.61
C THR A 252 7.01 -37.33 20.23
N ASN A 253 7.08 -36.19 19.56
CA ASN A 253 6.56 -35.99 18.20
C ASN A 253 7.58 -36.34 17.09
N GLY A 254 8.78 -36.84 17.44
CA GLY A 254 9.84 -37.14 16.48
C GLY A 254 10.66 -35.92 16.02
N SER A 255 10.52 -34.75 16.65
CA SER A 255 11.42 -33.61 16.39
C SER A 255 12.88 -34.00 16.58
N LYS A 256 13.75 -33.52 15.70
CA LYS A 256 15.20 -33.70 15.85
C LYS A 256 15.73 -32.68 16.86
N LEU A 257 16.29 -33.17 17.96
CA LEU A 257 17.01 -32.38 18.95
C LEU A 257 18.52 -32.56 18.74
N GLU A 258 19.19 -31.51 18.29
CA GLU A 258 20.62 -31.49 18.01
C GLU A 258 21.38 -30.81 19.14
N LYS A 259 22.45 -31.45 19.65
CA LYS A 259 23.41 -30.79 20.54
C LYS A 259 24.35 -29.92 19.70
N ARG A 260 24.59 -28.70 20.16
CA ARG A 260 25.55 -27.75 19.61
C ARG A 260 26.53 -27.30 20.69
N ASP A 261 27.58 -26.63 20.25
CA ASP A 261 28.60 -26.06 21.14
C ASP A 261 27.99 -25.21 22.26
N GLY A 262 28.59 -25.27 23.44
CA GLY A 262 28.13 -24.54 24.62
C GLY A 262 26.92 -25.15 25.32
N ASN A 263 26.70 -26.47 25.21
CA ASN A 263 25.56 -27.20 25.80
C ASN A 263 24.19 -26.65 25.35
N VAL A 264 24.11 -26.26 24.08
CA VAL A 264 22.88 -25.75 23.46
C VAL A 264 22.16 -26.89 22.75
N VAL A 265 20.84 -26.91 22.84
CA VAL A 265 19.97 -27.79 22.07
C VAL A 265 19.26 -26.97 21.00
N PHE A 266 19.29 -27.43 19.75
CA PHE A 266 18.52 -26.88 18.65
C PHE A 266 17.49 -27.90 18.16
N ALA A 267 16.23 -27.50 18.08
CA ALA A 267 15.11 -28.33 17.67
C ALA A 267 14.66 -28.03 16.23
N SER A 268 14.40 -29.08 15.46
CA SER A 268 13.91 -28.99 14.08
C SER A 268 12.99 -30.16 13.74
N GLY A 269 12.32 -30.13 12.58
CA GLY A 269 11.39 -31.19 12.15
C GLY A 269 9.92 -30.90 12.50
N ASP A 270 9.19 -31.89 13.01
CA ASP A 270 7.75 -31.76 13.31
C ASP A 270 7.48 -30.62 14.33
N LEU A 271 6.36 -29.92 14.16
CA LEU A 271 5.92 -28.78 14.98
C LEU A 271 4.77 -29.12 15.93
N LYS A 272 4.17 -30.31 15.81
CA LYS A 272 3.09 -30.79 16.68
C LYS A 272 3.47 -30.75 18.15
N LYS A 273 2.44 -30.80 19.02
CA LYS A 273 2.57 -30.95 20.47
C LYS A 273 3.62 -32.01 20.83
N THR A 274 4.51 -31.66 21.74
CA THR A 274 5.68 -32.49 22.05
C THR A 274 6.14 -32.31 23.48
N VAL A 275 6.85 -33.31 23.98
CA VAL A 275 7.64 -33.22 25.20
C VAL A 275 9.09 -33.44 24.81
N TYR A 276 9.94 -32.45 25.09
CA TYR A 276 11.38 -32.64 24.98
C TYR A 276 11.89 -33.24 26.28
N THR A 277 12.41 -34.46 26.20
CA THR A 277 13.12 -35.12 27.28
C THR A 277 14.62 -34.91 27.10
N VAL A 278 15.23 -34.24 28.07
CA VAL A 278 16.66 -33.95 28.08
C VAL A 278 17.28 -34.63 29.27
N ASN A 279 18.08 -35.67 29.02
CA ASN A 279 18.96 -36.23 30.03
C ASN A 279 20.21 -35.36 30.09
N ALA A 280 20.65 -35.01 31.29
CA ALA A 280 21.88 -34.27 31.49
C ALA A 280 22.56 -34.69 32.78
N ASP A 281 23.88 -34.78 32.77
CA ASP A 281 24.67 -35.17 33.93
C ASP A 281 25.24 -33.91 34.61
N THR A 282 25.36 -33.98 35.94
CA THR A 282 26.00 -32.93 36.75
C THR A 282 26.75 -33.56 37.91
N LYS A 283 27.87 -32.93 38.28
CA LYS A 283 28.66 -33.30 39.47
C LYS A 283 28.24 -32.51 40.72
N LEU A 284 27.34 -31.55 40.58
CA LEU A 284 26.91 -30.70 41.68
C LEU A 284 25.93 -31.45 42.60
N SER A 285 26.18 -31.38 43.90
CA SER A 285 25.24 -31.73 44.97
C SER A 285 24.63 -30.47 45.58
N GLY A 286 23.46 -30.59 46.21
CA GLY A 286 22.83 -29.45 46.89
C GLY A 286 22.33 -28.34 45.95
N ILE A 287 21.92 -28.70 44.73
CA ILE A 287 21.38 -27.79 43.71
C ILE A 287 20.14 -27.08 44.26
N THR A 288 20.18 -25.75 44.19
CA THR A 288 19.18 -24.81 44.71
C THR A 288 18.35 -24.16 43.62
N GLY A 289 18.69 -24.35 42.33
CA GLY A 289 17.96 -23.73 41.23
C GLY A 289 18.27 -24.34 39.86
N VAL A 290 17.30 -24.21 38.97
CA VAL A 290 17.41 -24.56 37.54
C VAL A 290 17.16 -23.31 36.73
N ARG A 291 17.95 -23.10 35.67
CA ARG A 291 17.74 -22.03 34.68
C ARG A 291 17.54 -22.63 33.30
N LEU A 292 16.47 -22.18 32.64
CA LEU A 292 16.18 -22.43 31.24
C LEU A 292 16.41 -21.13 30.47
N GLU A 293 17.35 -21.17 29.54
CA GLU A 293 17.51 -20.09 28.57
C GLU A 293 17.00 -20.54 27.22
N LEU A 294 16.15 -19.71 26.61
CA LEU A 294 15.63 -19.88 25.27
C LEU A 294 16.28 -18.84 24.37
N LEU A 295 16.97 -19.29 23.33
CA LEU A 295 17.93 -18.48 22.58
C LEU A 295 17.36 -18.12 21.20
N ALA A 296 17.38 -16.83 20.87
CA ALA A 296 17.12 -16.35 19.53
C ALA A 296 18.16 -16.92 18.54
N ASP A 297 17.73 -17.16 17.29
CA ASP A 297 18.59 -17.68 16.24
C ASP A 297 18.04 -17.26 14.87
N ASP A 298 18.92 -16.85 13.95
CA ASP A 298 18.53 -16.46 12.60
C ASP A 298 17.86 -17.59 11.80
N LYS A 299 18.09 -18.84 12.19
CA LYS A 299 17.46 -20.02 11.58
C LYS A 299 16.05 -20.32 12.13
N LEU A 300 15.60 -19.58 13.15
CA LEU A 300 14.26 -19.72 13.73
C LEU A 300 13.32 -18.63 13.20
N PRO A 301 11.99 -18.90 13.16
CA PRO A 301 11.02 -17.92 12.70
C PRO A 301 11.15 -16.58 13.46
N LYS A 302 11.11 -15.48 12.70
CA LYS A 302 11.28 -14.10 13.21
C LYS A 302 12.50 -13.91 14.11
N LYS A 303 13.54 -14.75 14.00
CA LYS A 303 14.71 -14.73 14.89
C LYS A 303 14.35 -14.90 16.37
N GLY A 304 13.19 -15.49 16.66
CA GLY A 304 12.73 -15.76 18.02
C GLY A 304 13.29 -17.07 18.58
N PRO A 305 13.12 -17.30 19.90
CA PRO A 305 13.56 -18.55 20.53
C PRO A 305 12.59 -19.73 20.31
N GLY A 306 11.36 -19.46 19.85
CA GLY A 306 10.34 -20.45 19.52
C GLY A 306 10.26 -20.80 18.04
N ARG A 307 9.44 -21.80 17.72
CA ARG A 307 9.25 -22.36 16.38
C ARG A 307 7.88 -22.02 15.76
N ASN A 308 7.04 -21.26 16.46
CA ASN A 308 5.82 -20.71 15.86
C ASN A 308 6.18 -19.67 14.80
N ASP A 309 5.26 -19.37 13.88
CA ASP A 309 5.50 -18.47 12.73
C ASP A 309 5.95 -17.05 13.12
N ASP A 310 5.59 -16.60 14.33
CA ASP A 310 5.99 -15.31 14.93
C ASP A 310 7.25 -15.40 15.82
N GLY A 311 7.84 -16.59 15.96
CA GLY A 311 8.99 -16.86 16.82
C GLY A 311 8.63 -17.10 18.29
N ASN A 312 7.35 -17.19 18.64
CA ASN A 312 6.88 -17.46 20.01
C ASN A 312 6.91 -18.95 20.37
N PHE A 313 6.82 -19.25 21.67
CA PHE A 313 6.77 -20.58 22.26
C PHE A 313 5.73 -20.62 23.39
N VAL A 314 5.31 -21.82 23.79
CA VAL A 314 4.53 -22.03 25.01
C VAL A 314 5.09 -23.25 25.74
N LEU A 315 5.81 -23.01 26.84
CA LEU A 315 6.21 -24.07 27.77
C LEU A 315 5.05 -24.32 28.74
N THR A 316 4.31 -25.40 28.54
CA THR A 316 3.13 -25.71 29.34
C THR A 316 3.49 -26.27 30.71
N GLU A 317 4.54 -27.09 30.81
CA GLU A 317 4.99 -27.66 32.11
C GLU A 317 6.46 -28.09 32.04
N LEU A 318 7.23 -27.81 33.10
CA LEU A 318 8.59 -28.26 33.31
C LEU A 318 8.65 -29.36 34.37
N GLY A 319 8.87 -30.60 33.94
CA GLY A 319 9.18 -31.71 34.83
C GLY A 319 10.68 -31.88 35.05
N LEU A 320 11.07 -32.30 36.26
CA LEU A 320 12.45 -32.69 36.57
C LEU A 320 12.49 -33.92 37.48
N LYS A 321 13.33 -34.89 37.11
CA LYS A 321 13.74 -36.00 37.97
C LYS A 321 15.26 -35.96 38.15
N ALA A 322 15.73 -36.29 39.35
CA ALA A 322 17.14 -36.46 39.66
C ALA A 322 17.41 -37.93 40.06
N ILE A 323 18.43 -38.53 39.46
CA ILE A 323 18.83 -39.92 39.72
C ILE A 323 20.29 -39.90 40.21
N SER A 324 20.56 -40.44 41.39
CA SER A 324 21.94 -40.57 41.89
C SER A 324 22.76 -41.47 40.97
N THR A 325 23.97 -41.02 40.60
CA THR A 325 24.89 -41.77 39.73
C THR A 325 26.22 -42.14 40.41
N GLY A 326 26.43 -41.72 41.66
CA GLY A 326 27.63 -42.06 42.43
C GLY A 326 27.73 -43.56 42.74
N GLU A 327 28.95 -44.08 42.78
CA GLU A 327 29.22 -45.48 43.15
C GLU A 327 28.65 -45.79 44.55
N GLY A 328 27.97 -46.93 44.67
CA GLY A 328 27.39 -47.40 45.94
C GLY A 328 26.06 -46.74 46.37
N GLN A 329 25.58 -45.69 45.69
CA GLN A 329 24.39 -44.94 46.16
C GLN A 329 23.03 -45.50 45.72
N GLY A 330 23.01 -46.51 44.84
CA GLY A 330 21.78 -47.02 44.22
C GLY A 330 21.14 -46.02 43.25
N ARG A 331 20.51 -46.49 42.17
CA ARG A 331 19.86 -45.62 41.16
C ARG A 331 18.49 -45.14 41.61
N LYS A 332 18.41 -44.44 42.75
CA LYS A 332 17.15 -43.88 43.26
C LYS A 332 16.74 -42.67 42.41
N SER A 333 15.55 -42.72 41.82
CA SER A 333 14.96 -41.62 41.06
C SER A 333 14.04 -40.79 41.96
N THR A 334 14.35 -39.50 42.11
CA THR A 334 13.56 -38.54 42.91
C THR A 334 12.92 -37.51 41.99
N LYS A 335 11.61 -37.27 42.13
CA LYS A 335 10.92 -36.16 41.45
C LYS A 335 11.28 -34.85 42.15
N VAL A 336 11.76 -33.87 41.40
CA VAL A 336 12.03 -32.52 41.91
C VAL A 336 10.78 -31.67 41.72
N SER A 337 10.22 -31.17 42.82
CA SER A 337 9.08 -30.25 42.78
C SER A 337 9.55 -28.82 42.96
N PHE A 338 8.97 -27.87 42.22
CA PHE A 338 9.32 -26.46 42.30
C PHE A 338 8.38 -25.71 43.27
N LYS A 339 8.93 -24.74 44.01
CA LYS A 339 8.17 -23.85 44.89
C LYS A 339 7.86 -22.50 44.24
N ASP A 340 8.71 -22.07 43.31
CA ASP A 340 8.57 -20.79 42.64
C ASP A 340 9.26 -20.84 41.26
N ALA A 341 8.84 -19.95 40.37
CA ALA A 341 9.48 -19.71 39.08
C ALA A 341 9.47 -18.21 38.77
N LYS A 342 10.53 -17.74 38.11
CA LYS A 342 10.67 -16.34 37.69
C LYS A 342 11.21 -16.29 36.27
N ALA A 343 10.76 -15.32 35.48
CA ALA A 343 11.23 -15.11 34.13
C ALA A 343 11.61 -13.64 33.91
N ASP A 344 12.47 -13.40 32.94
CA ASP A 344 12.88 -12.05 32.52
C ASP A 344 11.74 -11.29 31.82
N PHE A 345 10.75 -12.02 31.30
CA PHE A 345 9.50 -11.50 30.79
C PHE A 345 8.40 -12.57 30.85
N ASN A 346 7.17 -12.12 31.14
CA ASN A 346 5.96 -12.93 31.06
C ASN A 346 4.99 -12.28 30.08
N GLN A 347 4.53 -13.03 29.07
CA GLN A 347 3.38 -12.63 28.28
C GLN A 347 2.14 -12.54 29.17
N LYS A 348 1.24 -11.60 28.87
CA LYS A 348 -0.05 -11.47 29.57
C LYS A 348 -0.79 -12.82 29.56
N ASP A 349 -1.20 -13.30 30.73
CA ASP A 349 -1.85 -14.59 30.98
C ASP A 349 -0.98 -15.85 30.76
N PHE A 350 0.30 -15.70 30.43
CA PHE A 350 1.27 -16.78 30.24
C PHE A 350 2.49 -16.60 31.16
N ASP A 351 2.21 -16.45 32.45
CA ASP A 351 3.23 -16.34 33.49
C ASP A 351 4.02 -17.65 33.65
N VAL A 352 5.34 -17.55 33.80
CA VAL A 352 6.23 -18.71 33.98
C VAL A 352 5.82 -19.65 35.11
N LYS A 353 5.11 -19.17 36.14
CA LYS A 353 4.59 -20.01 37.22
C LYS A 353 3.59 -21.06 36.75
N LYS A 354 2.92 -20.81 35.62
CA LYS A 354 2.03 -21.81 34.99
C LYS A 354 2.80 -23.00 34.42
N ALA A 355 4.10 -22.84 34.14
CA ALA A 355 4.95 -23.94 33.70
C ALA A 355 5.38 -24.89 34.84
N ILE A 356 4.91 -24.69 36.08
CA ILE A 356 5.19 -25.57 37.23
C ILE A 356 3.95 -25.81 38.10
N ASP A 357 2.74 -25.53 37.59
CA ASP A 357 1.51 -25.65 38.35
C ASP A 357 0.91 -27.08 38.30
N GLY A 358 1.53 -27.98 37.54
CA GLY A 358 1.12 -29.36 37.36
C GLY A 358 0.07 -29.55 36.27
N LYS A 359 -0.32 -28.50 35.53
CA LYS A 359 -1.33 -28.56 34.46
C LYS A 359 -0.66 -28.53 33.09
N VAL A 360 -0.92 -29.59 32.33
CA VAL A 360 -0.42 -29.70 30.95
C VAL A 360 -1.55 -29.35 29.98
N ASP A 361 -1.96 -28.09 29.96
CA ASP A 361 -3.09 -27.58 29.18
C ASP A 361 -2.68 -26.46 28.19
N ASN A 362 -3.58 -25.51 27.89
CA ASN A 362 -3.30 -24.36 27.01
C ASN A 362 -2.66 -23.18 27.74
N SER A 363 -2.27 -23.34 29.00
CA SER A 363 -1.54 -22.36 29.76
C SER A 363 -0.07 -22.74 29.88
N GLY A 364 0.77 -21.80 30.27
CA GLY A 364 2.21 -21.98 30.32
C GLY A 364 2.97 -20.67 30.28
N TRP A 365 4.27 -20.75 30.00
CA TRP A 365 5.14 -19.60 29.81
C TRP A 365 5.28 -19.24 28.33
N ALA A 366 5.12 -17.96 27.99
CA ALA A 366 5.28 -17.44 26.62
C ALA A 366 5.84 -16.00 26.64
N SER A 367 6.22 -15.45 25.48
CA SER A 367 6.96 -14.18 25.40
C SER A 367 6.37 -13.08 24.53
N HIS A 368 5.17 -13.22 23.96
CA HIS A 368 4.57 -12.13 23.18
C HIS A 368 4.25 -10.90 24.06
N PRO A 369 4.52 -9.64 23.61
CA PRO A 369 5.06 -9.25 22.30
C PRO A 369 6.60 -9.13 22.25
N LYS A 370 7.33 -9.47 23.32
CA LYS A 370 8.81 -9.51 23.33
C LYS A 370 9.33 -10.74 22.59
N LEU A 371 9.12 -10.71 21.27
CA LEU A 371 9.61 -11.69 20.32
C LEU A 371 11.08 -11.39 19.94
N SER A 372 11.70 -12.27 19.16
CA SER A 372 13.02 -12.02 18.52
C SER A 372 14.19 -11.73 19.47
N THR A 373 14.08 -12.12 20.74
CA THR A 373 15.12 -11.92 21.76
C THR A 373 15.21 -13.14 22.66
N ASP A 374 16.39 -13.39 23.21
CA ASP A 374 16.61 -14.44 24.21
C ASP A 374 15.66 -14.24 25.39
N ARG A 375 15.15 -15.34 25.95
CA ARG A 375 14.30 -15.37 27.14
C ARG A 375 14.91 -16.26 28.19
N THR A 376 14.75 -15.90 29.46
CA THR A 376 15.31 -16.67 30.58
C THR A 376 14.25 -16.92 31.63
N ALA A 377 14.15 -18.16 32.08
CA ALA A 377 13.37 -18.55 33.25
C ALA A 377 14.25 -19.28 34.27
N ILE A 378 13.99 -19.06 35.55
CA ILE A 378 14.55 -19.82 36.66
C ILE A 378 13.44 -20.52 37.43
N PHE A 379 13.75 -21.71 37.94
CA PHE A 379 12.85 -22.57 38.67
C PHE A 379 13.52 -22.96 39.98
N ILE A 380 12.84 -22.63 41.08
CA ILE A 380 13.39 -22.80 42.43
C ILE A 380 12.73 -24.04 43.04
N PRO A 381 13.48 -25.11 43.34
CA PRO A 381 12.96 -26.33 43.92
C PRO A 381 12.46 -26.11 45.35
N LYS A 382 11.55 -26.98 45.81
CA LYS A 382 11.09 -27.02 47.20
C LYS A 382 12.22 -27.40 48.15
N GLU A 383 13.07 -28.33 47.74
CA GLU A 383 14.20 -28.87 48.50
C GLU A 383 15.47 -28.87 47.64
N LYS A 384 16.64 -28.75 48.26
CA LYS A 384 17.94 -28.90 47.56
C LYS A 384 18.03 -30.33 47.02
N PHE A 385 18.56 -30.50 45.82
CA PHE A 385 18.67 -31.83 45.17
C PHE A 385 20.05 -32.09 44.57
N GLY A 386 20.29 -33.28 44.06
CA GLY A 386 21.60 -33.71 43.56
C GLY A 386 22.41 -34.38 44.66
N ALA A 387 23.06 -35.49 44.29
CA ALA A 387 23.79 -36.37 45.18
C ALA A 387 25.30 -36.16 45.08
N GLU A 388 26.01 -36.40 46.18
CA GLU A 388 27.47 -36.46 46.18
C GLU A 388 27.95 -37.57 45.23
N GLY A 389 28.96 -37.31 44.41
CA GLY A 389 29.39 -38.23 43.34
C GLY A 389 28.61 -38.10 42.03
N GLY A 390 27.62 -37.20 41.97
CA GLY A 390 26.95 -36.78 40.74
C GLY A 390 25.51 -37.27 40.61
N SER A 391 24.79 -36.66 39.68
CA SER A 391 23.39 -36.98 39.40
C SER A 391 23.07 -36.85 37.93
N ARG A 392 22.22 -37.75 37.43
CA ARG A 392 21.54 -37.63 36.15
C ARG A 392 20.23 -36.92 36.33
N LEU A 393 20.09 -35.79 35.66
CA LEU A 393 18.88 -34.97 35.59
C LEU A 393 18.11 -35.33 34.33
N THR A 394 16.82 -35.62 34.48
CA THR A 394 15.91 -35.82 33.35
C THR A 394 14.89 -34.70 33.35
N PHE A 395 15.10 -33.72 32.47
CA PHE A 395 14.17 -32.61 32.23
C PHE A 395 13.10 -33.04 31.23
N SER A 396 11.86 -32.62 31.47
CA SER A 396 10.72 -32.81 30.57
C SER A 396 10.07 -31.46 30.29
N LEU A 397 10.30 -30.92 29.08
CA LEU A 397 9.74 -29.64 28.65
C LEU A 397 8.47 -29.91 27.83
N ASN A 398 7.31 -29.84 28.49
CA ASN A 398 6.01 -30.07 27.87
C ASN A 398 5.59 -28.84 27.08
N GLN A 399 5.17 -29.04 25.84
CA GLN A 399 4.80 -27.97 24.89
C GLN A 399 3.48 -28.35 24.22
N ASN A 400 2.41 -28.44 25.03
CA ASN A 400 1.12 -29.03 24.64
C ASN A 400 0.04 -28.01 24.24
N TYR A 401 0.45 -26.78 23.92
CA TYR A 401 -0.43 -25.70 23.49
C TYR A 401 -1.21 -26.04 22.20
N SER A 402 -2.48 -25.67 22.13
CA SER A 402 -3.47 -26.10 21.12
C SER A 402 -3.10 -25.76 19.68
N SER A 403 -2.29 -24.73 19.46
CA SER A 403 -1.85 -24.30 18.13
C SER A 403 -1.04 -25.34 17.33
N ASN A 404 -0.48 -26.37 17.98
CA ASN A 404 0.45 -27.34 17.38
C ASN A 404 1.66 -26.71 16.66
N LYS A 405 2.11 -25.53 17.09
CA LYS A 405 3.27 -24.82 16.51
C LYS A 405 4.22 -24.20 17.54
N HIS A 406 3.74 -23.93 18.75
CA HIS A 406 4.47 -23.19 19.80
C HIS A 406 5.50 -24.06 20.55
N SER A 407 6.31 -24.80 19.81
CA SER A 407 7.46 -25.51 20.37
C SER A 407 8.69 -24.58 20.46
N ILE A 408 9.55 -24.84 21.41
CA ILE A 408 10.85 -24.20 21.66
C ILE A 408 11.80 -24.61 20.53
N GLY A 409 12.55 -23.63 20.01
CA GLY A 409 13.47 -23.78 18.90
C GLY A 409 14.91 -24.00 19.32
N LYS A 410 15.40 -23.20 20.26
CA LYS A 410 16.78 -23.30 20.74
C LYS A 410 16.86 -22.95 22.21
N PHE A 411 17.55 -23.79 22.99
CA PHE A 411 17.60 -23.60 24.43
C PHE A 411 18.86 -24.21 25.06
N ARG A 412 19.15 -23.83 26.31
CA ARG A 412 20.11 -24.52 27.16
C ARG A 412 19.62 -24.57 28.60
N LEU A 413 20.16 -25.53 29.36
CA LEU A 413 19.80 -25.78 30.76
C LEU A 413 21.02 -25.56 31.64
N LEU A 414 20.82 -24.87 32.76
CA LEU A 414 21.84 -24.61 33.76
C LEU A 414 21.29 -24.89 35.16
N VAL A 415 22.19 -25.13 36.10
CA VAL A 415 21.90 -25.35 37.52
C VAL A 415 22.78 -24.48 38.40
N THR A 416 22.35 -24.23 39.63
CA THR A 416 23.13 -23.48 40.63
C THR A 416 23.01 -24.13 42.01
N THR A 417 24.03 -23.95 42.84
CA THR A 417 24.04 -24.32 44.26
C THR A 417 24.04 -23.09 45.17
N ASP A 418 24.05 -21.87 44.61
CA ASP A 418 24.03 -20.64 45.39
C ASP A 418 22.69 -20.52 46.14
N GLU A 419 22.73 -20.10 47.41
CA GLU A 419 21.52 -20.06 48.24
C GLU A 419 20.52 -19.00 47.75
N LYS A 420 21.03 -17.85 47.29
CA LYS A 420 20.23 -16.81 46.66
C LYS A 420 20.16 -17.06 45.16
N VAL A 421 18.99 -17.52 44.70
CA VAL A 421 18.73 -17.80 43.28
C VAL A 421 18.07 -16.61 42.62
N GLU A 422 18.82 -15.94 41.75
CA GLU A 422 18.40 -14.83 40.92
C GLU A 422 18.58 -15.19 39.44
N ILE A 423 17.79 -14.56 38.56
CA ILE A 423 17.89 -14.78 37.10
C ILE A 423 19.32 -14.50 36.63
N GLY A 424 19.95 -13.44 37.16
CA GLY A 424 21.31 -13.04 36.81
C GLY A 424 21.41 -12.52 35.37
N HIS A 425 22.64 -12.42 34.89
CA HIS A 425 22.93 -11.96 33.53
C HIS A 425 22.76 -13.08 32.50
N PRO A 426 22.54 -12.78 31.21
CA PRO A 426 22.65 -13.76 30.12
C PRO A 426 23.93 -14.58 30.25
N GLY A 427 23.90 -15.89 29.99
CA GLY A 427 25.05 -16.73 30.33
C GLY A 427 26.32 -16.44 29.53
N ASP A 428 26.26 -15.79 28.36
CA ASP A 428 27.45 -15.25 27.67
C ASP A 428 28.11 -14.14 28.49
N ILE A 429 27.31 -13.20 29.03
CA ILE A 429 27.79 -12.15 29.94
C ILE A 429 28.30 -12.75 31.25
N GLY A 430 27.60 -13.75 31.80
CA GLY A 430 28.06 -14.48 32.98
C GLY A 430 29.42 -15.15 32.79
N ALA A 431 29.66 -15.79 31.64
CA ALA A 431 30.95 -16.39 31.31
C ALA A 431 32.06 -15.34 31.15
N ILE A 432 31.75 -14.17 30.57
CA ILE A 432 32.69 -13.05 30.50
C ILE A 432 33.02 -12.52 31.89
N LEU A 433 32.02 -12.33 32.76
CA LEU A 433 32.19 -11.88 34.14
C LEU A 433 33.02 -12.85 34.98
N ALA A 434 32.92 -14.16 34.72
CA ALA A 434 33.74 -15.19 35.37
C ALA A 434 35.19 -15.24 34.85
N THR A 435 35.47 -14.67 33.68
CA THR A 435 36.82 -14.55 33.13
C THR A 435 37.50 -13.30 33.71
N ALA A 436 38.70 -13.46 34.27
CA ALA A 436 39.49 -12.35 34.78
C ALA A 436 39.67 -11.24 33.73
N THR A 437 39.55 -9.98 34.13
CA THR A 437 39.47 -8.83 33.21
C THR A 437 40.67 -8.74 32.26
N ASP A 438 41.87 -9.12 32.73
CA ASP A 438 43.13 -9.18 31.97
C ASP A 438 43.20 -10.36 30.98
N LYS A 439 42.33 -11.37 31.12
CA LYS A 439 42.27 -12.57 30.28
C LYS A 439 41.18 -12.51 29.20
N ARG A 440 40.34 -11.48 29.21
CA ARG A 440 39.28 -11.31 28.20
C ARG A 440 39.89 -10.92 26.85
N ASN A 441 39.29 -11.37 25.76
CA ASN A 441 39.63 -10.89 24.41
C ASN A 441 38.83 -9.63 24.02
N ASP A 442 39.09 -9.06 22.84
CA ASP A 442 38.43 -7.83 22.39
C ASP A 442 36.92 -8.00 22.18
N ASP A 443 36.48 -9.14 21.66
CA ASP A 443 35.06 -9.43 21.46
C ASP A 443 34.31 -9.51 22.80
N GLN A 444 34.91 -10.13 23.81
CA GLN A 444 34.37 -10.21 25.16
C GLN A 444 34.28 -8.82 25.82
N ARG A 445 35.35 -8.01 25.70
CA ARG A 445 35.37 -6.60 26.18
C ARG A 445 34.27 -5.77 25.52
N LYS A 446 34.12 -5.89 24.21
CA LYS A 446 33.09 -5.18 23.45
C LYS A 446 31.70 -5.64 23.88
N ARG A 447 31.47 -6.95 23.93
CA ARG A 447 30.16 -7.54 24.27
C ARG A 447 29.66 -7.11 25.65
N ILE A 448 30.54 -7.09 26.66
CA ILE A 448 30.17 -6.67 28.01
C ILE A 448 29.94 -5.16 28.11
N THR A 449 30.75 -4.36 27.40
CA THR A 449 30.56 -2.91 27.31
C THR A 449 29.23 -2.56 26.65
N ASP A 450 28.89 -3.22 25.55
CA ASP A 450 27.62 -3.00 24.84
C ASP A 450 26.42 -3.41 25.70
N TYR A 451 26.53 -4.54 26.41
CA TYR A 451 25.50 -4.99 27.35
C TYR A 451 25.29 -3.97 28.48
N PHE A 452 26.37 -3.46 29.07
CA PHE A 452 26.31 -2.41 30.08
C PHE A 452 25.62 -1.16 29.55
N LYS A 453 26.06 -0.63 28.40
CA LYS A 453 25.48 0.57 27.76
C LYS A 453 23.99 0.41 27.47
N ALA A 454 23.56 -0.77 27.03
CA ALA A 454 22.16 -1.05 26.71
C ALA A 454 21.24 -1.03 27.95
N GLN A 455 21.80 -1.20 29.15
CA GLN A 455 21.06 -1.22 30.41
C GLN A 455 21.22 0.05 31.23
N ASP A 456 22.14 0.94 30.82
CA ASP A 456 22.41 2.17 31.54
C ASP A 456 21.35 3.24 31.22
N ASN A 457 20.47 3.47 32.21
CA ASN A 457 19.40 4.46 32.13
C ASN A 457 19.94 5.91 32.04
N ASP A 458 21.11 6.21 32.61
CA ASP A 458 21.73 7.53 32.53
C ASP A 458 22.24 7.80 31.11
N LEU A 459 22.89 6.82 30.48
CA LEU A 459 23.26 6.89 29.07
C LEU A 459 22.03 7.05 28.16
N ALA A 460 20.99 6.27 28.40
CA ALA A 460 19.73 6.37 27.66
C ALA A 460 19.11 7.77 27.79
N ALA A 461 19.08 8.32 29.00
CA ALA A 461 18.57 9.67 29.27
C ALA A 461 19.40 10.75 28.56
N LYS A 462 20.74 10.68 28.61
CA LYS A 462 21.63 11.64 27.94
C LYS A 462 21.50 11.59 26.41
N ASN A 463 21.39 10.40 25.82
CA ASN A 463 21.14 10.26 24.39
C ASN A 463 19.77 10.81 23.99
N LYS A 464 18.74 10.57 24.81
CA LYS A 464 17.41 11.15 24.60
C LYS A 464 17.46 12.69 24.67
N GLU A 465 18.11 13.25 25.67
CA GLU A 465 18.28 14.70 25.85
C GLU A 465 18.98 15.34 24.64
N LEU A 466 20.08 14.73 24.18
CA LEU A 466 20.79 15.18 22.98
C LEU A 466 19.90 15.12 21.73
N GLY A 467 19.13 14.03 21.58
CA GLY A 467 18.18 13.87 20.50
C GLY A 467 17.07 14.92 20.54
N GLU A 468 16.56 15.26 21.73
CA GLU A 468 15.55 16.30 21.93
C GLU A 468 16.10 17.71 21.65
N ALA A 469 17.31 18.02 22.13
CA ALA A 469 17.98 19.30 21.87
C ALA A 469 18.22 19.54 20.37
N LYS A 470 18.51 18.48 19.61
CA LYS A 470 18.76 18.54 18.14
C LYS A 470 17.48 18.59 17.29
N LYS A 471 16.28 18.48 17.87
CA LYS A 471 15.04 18.59 17.09
C LYS A 471 14.92 19.98 16.47
N LYS A 472 14.55 20.04 15.19
CA LYS A 472 14.34 21.32 14.50
C LYS A 472 13.23 22.10 15.21
N ARG A 473 13.49 23.38 15.52
CA ARG A 473 12.50 24.27 16.11
C ARG A 473 11.31 24.46 15.17
N PRO A 474 10.07 24.51 15.70
CA PRO A 474 8.91 24.85 14.89
C PRO A 474 9.05 26.27 14.35
N GLU A 475 8.59 26.49 13.12
CA GLU A 475 8.48 27.82 12.54
C GLU A 475 7.41 28.63 13.29
N ASP A 476 7.63 29.94 13.42
CA ASP A 476 6.64 30.84 14.01
C ASP A 476 5.29 30.75 13.25
N PRO A 477 4.16 30.53 13.95
CA PRO A 477 2.86 30.34 13.32
C PRO A 477 2.41 31.53 12.45
N LYS A 478 2.67 32.77 12.89
CA LYS A 478 2.28 33.99 12.17
C LYS A 478 3.20 34.23 10.98
N LEU A 479 4.49 33.89 11.09
CA LEU A 479 5.41 33.90 9.95
C LEU A 479 4.94 32.92 8.86
N LYS A 480 4.53 31.71 9.27
CA LYS A 480 3.98 30.71 8.35
C LYS A 480 2.70 31.20 7.66
N GLU A 481 1.80 31.83 8.42
CA GLU A 481 0.57 32.42 7.89
C GLU A 481 0.86 33.53 6.86
N LEU A 482 1.78 34.45 7.17
CA LEU A 482 2.15 35.54 6.27
C LEU A 482 2.80 35.02 4.97
N LYS A 483 3.67 34.01 5.07
CA LYS A 483 4.24 33.33 3.88
C LYS A 483 3.14 32.68 3.03
N ALA A 484 2.17 32.01 3.65
CA ALA A 484 1.04 31.41 2.95
C ALA A 484 0.15 32.47 2.28
N GLY A 485 -0.09 33.60 2.95
CA GLY A 485 -0.81 34.74 2.39
C GLY A 485 -0.13 35.33 1.16
N LEU A 486 1.20 35.51 1.21
CA LEU A 486 1.99 35.94 0.05
C LEU A 486 1.91 34.94 -1.10
N ALA A 487 2.13 33.64 -0.81
CA ALA A 487 2.06 32.60 -1.83
C ALA A 487 0.69 32.54 -2.52
N LYS A 488 -0.40 32.76 -1.76
CA LYS A 488 -1.75 32.85 -2.30
C LYS A 488 -1.93 34.05 -3.23
N ALA A 489 -1.42 35.23 -2.85
CA ALA A 489 -1.47 36.42 -3.68
C ALA A 489 -0.63 36.30 -4.96
N GLU A 490 0.48 35.57 -4.90
CA GLU A 490 1.36 35.30 -6.04
C GLU A 490 0.81 34.29 -7.05
N GLN A 491 -0.29 33.60 -6.74
CA GLN A 491 -0.93 32.69 -7.69
C GLN A 491 -1.35 33.44 -8.97
N PRO A 492 -1.18 32.83 -10.17
CA PRO A 492 -1.64 33.43 -11.41
C PRO A 492 -3.15 33.68 -11.39
N LEU A 493 -3.59 34.77 -12.02
CA LEU A 493 -5.01 35.02 -12.21
C LEU A 493 -5.61 33.95 -13.13
N SER A 494 -6.78 33.44 -12.75
CA SER A 494 -7.56 32.57 -13.63
C SER A 494 -8.05 33.34 -14.85
N VAL A 495 -7.97 32.67 -16.01
CA VAL A 495 -8.55 33.16 -17.26
C VAL A 495 -10.06 33.25 -17.11
N ASP A 496 -10.66 34.32 -17.62
CA ASP A 496 -12.12 34.44 -17.66
C ASP A 496 -12.72 33.28 -18.49
N PRO A 497 -13.76 32.57 -17.98
CA PRO A 497 -14.32 31.40 -18.66
C PRO A 497 -14.79 31.68 -20.09
N LYS A 498 -15.39 32.84 -20.34
CA LYS A 498 -15.92 33.19 -21.66
C LYS A 498 -14.80 33.61 -22.61
N LEU A 499 -13.72 34.19 -22.09
CA LEU A 499 -12.51 34.42 -22.87
C LEU A 499 -11.87 33.10 -23.29
N ALA A 500 -11.80 32.13 -22.38
CA ALA A 500 -11.29 30.79 -22.69
C ALA A 500 -12.15 30.08 -23.74
N GLU A 501 -13.47 30.21 -23.65
CA GLU A 501 -14.42 29.70 -24.66
C GLU A 501 -14.18 30.30 -26.05
N PHE A 502 -14.09 31.63 -26.17
CA PHE A 502 -13.85 32.27 -27.47
C PHE A 502 -12.47 31.95 -28.05
N ARG A 503 -11.43 31.84 -27.21
CA ARG A 503 -10.10 31.39 -27.66
C ARG A 503 -10.16 29.96 -28.19
N ARG A 504 -10.90 29.08 -27.52
CA ARG A 504 -11.11 27.70 -27.97
C ARG A 504 -11.90 27.65 -29.27
N ALA A 505 -12.93 28.46 -29.43
CA ALA A 505 -13.71 28.56 -30.67
C ALA A 505 -12.84 29.02 -31.85
N LEU A 506 -11.98 30.04 -31.64
CA LEU A 506 -11.05 30.50 -32.67
C LEU A 506 -10.05 29.40 -33.06
N GLU A 507 -9.44 28.72 -32.08
CA GLU A 507 -8.51 27.61 -32.32
C GLU A 507 -9.14 26.50 -33.18
N LEU A 508 -10.38 26.10 -32.86
CA LEU A 508 -11.13 25.11 -33.64
C LEU A 508 -11.40 25.61 -35.06
N SER A 509 -11.80 26.88 -35.18
CA SER A 509 -12.12 27.50 -36.46
C SER A 509 -10.88 27.63 -37.37
N GLU A 510 -9.71 27.96 -36.83
CA GLU A 510 -8.44 27.95 -37.57
C GLU A 510 -8.09 26.57 -38.13
N GLY A 511 -8.44 25.51 -37.39
CA GLY A 511 -8.34 24.13 -37.87
C GLY A 511 -9.26 23.86 -39.06
N GLN A 512 -10.52 24.29 -38.96
CA GLN A 512 -11.51 24.15 -40.03
C GLN A 512 -11.11 24.95 -41.28
N GLN A 513 -10.52 26.14 -41.14
CA GLN A 513 -10.03 26.94 -42.28
C GLN A 513 -8.98 26.21 -43.13
N LYS A 514 -8.17 25.34 -42.54
CA LYS A 514 -7.18 24.55 -43.30
C LYS A 514 -7.82 23.41 -44.11
N THR A 515 -9.05 23.05 -43.79
CA THR A 515 -9.75 21.87 -44.33
C THR A 515 -11.20 22.16 -44.70
N ILE A 516 -11.51 23.38 -45.16
CA ILE A 516 -12.88 23.88 -45.39
C ILE A 516 -13.75 22.88 -46.18
N ARG A 517 -13.25 22.37 -47.30
CA ARG A 517 -13.99 21.41 -48.14
C ARG A 517 -14.29 20.11 -47.37
N LEU A 518 -13.35 19.64 -46.55
CA LEU A 518 -13.53 18.45 -45.74
C LEU A 518 -14.50 18.69 -44.58
N THR A 519 -14.40 19.82 -43.88
CA THR A 519 -15.33 20.22 -42.82
C THR A 519 -16.75 20.30 -43.36
N ALA A 520 -16.96 21.00 -44.48
CA ALA A 520 -18.28 21.09 -45.09
C ALA A 520 -18.80 19.72 -45.58
N ALA A 521 -17.95 18.89 -46.18
CA ALA A 521 -18.33 17.53 -46.58
C ALA A 521 -18.73 16.65 -45.37
N GLN A 522 -18.04 16.80 -44.24
CA GLN A 522 -18.36 16.14 -42.98
C GLN A 522 -19.70 16.62 -42.41
N ASP A 523 -19.97 17.92 -42.45
CA ASP A 523 -21.25 18.51 -42.00
C ASP A 523 -22.42 18.09 -42.89
N ILE A 524 -22.22 18.05 -44.21
CA ILE A 524 -23.19 17.53 -45.17
C ILE A 524 -23.46 16.05 -44.87
N ALA A 525 -22.42 15.23 -44.72
CA ALA A 525 -22.57 13.82 -44.39
C ALA A 525 -23.30 13.62 -43.05
N TRP A 526 -23.02 14.46 -42.05
CA TRP A 526 -23.71 14.47 -40.77
C TRP A 526 -25.20 14.80 -40.95
N ALA A 527 -25.54 15.83 -41.72
CA ALA A 527 -26.92 16.22 -41.99
C ALA A 527 -27.68 15.11 -42.73
N LEU A 528 -27.03 14.44 -43.70
CA LEU A 528 -27.61 13.32 -44.44
C LEU A 528 -27.86 12.10 -43.54
N ILE A 529 -26.89 11.73 -42.70
CA ILE A 529 -27.00 10.60 -41.75
C ILE A 529 -28.10 10.85 -40.71
N ASN A 530 -28.30 12.10 -40.29
CA ASN A 530 -29.34 12.46 -39.33
C ASN A 530 -30.71 12.75 -39.99
N SER A 531 -30.85 12.54 -41.30
CA SER A 531 -32.10 12.77 -42.01
C SER A 531 -33.09 11.60 -41.87
N PRO A 532 -34.41 11.85 -41.97
CA PRO A 532 -35.40 10.78 -42.05
C PRO A 532 -35.19 9.84 -43.25
N ALA A 533 -34.55 10.31 -44.32
CA ALA A 533 -34.27 9.46 -45.49
C ALA A 533 -33.20 8.40 -45.19
N PHE A 534 -32.28 8.67 -44.27
CA PHE A 534 -31.25 7.72 -43.84
C PHE A 534 -31.75 6.76 -42.75
N LEU A 535 -32.54 7.27 -41.81
CA LEU A 535 -33.02 6.51 -40.66
C LEU A 535 -34.07 5.45 -41.00
N PHE A 536 -34.81 5.66 -42.08
CA PHE A 536 -35.89 4.79 -42.50
C PHE A 536 -35.62 4.21 -43.88
N ASN A 537 -35.72 2.89 -44.00
CA ASN A 537 -35.76 2.23 -45.29
C ASN A 537 -37.08 2.63 -45.99
N ARG A 538 -36.98 3.37 -47.10
CA ARG A 538 -38.11 3.79 -47.93
C ARG A 538 -38.30 2.85 -49.11
#